data_AF-A0A0V8TAX6-F1
#
_entry.id   AF-A0A0V8TAX6-F1
#
_cell.length_a   1.000
_cell.length_b   1.000
_cell.length_c   1.000
_cell.angle_alpha   90.00
_cell.angle_beta   90.00
_cell.angle_gamma   90.00
#
_symmetry.space_group_name_H-M   'P 1'
#
loop_
_entity.id
_entity.type
_entity.pdbx_description
1 polymer ?
#
loop_
_entity_poly.entity_id
_entity_poly.type
_entity_poly.pdbx_seq_one_letter_code
_entity_poly.pdbx_strand_id
1 'polypeptide(L)'
;MTDDLVRRLRAADPAARAALPATGDDAMREAIMTTTDERTAPARVRTARARRWRRGGIAAGLSVALLGGGAAVAAYQGWYVSSGDSSRTVVADGVLCTADWSTWDDDGGATSGPLLTGDPVLDCQRYQHESGRAAIADPAAFWTGPGGEALWVAPADQVPADARVQDDWSEQIALRELVASVNDWVDGLQASCTPVDAAVPVVTEVAHRLGLDDWSVLPAPDQAAGGCASVVTGVATREIWVVATPRSAWGSWVPAEPVVSLRDGLRAGVAETCVDLDAATAVAVDALGGEHHWPVTSIEDPTATCTRVDLEVGGSILVTLRGPRG
;
A
#
# COMPACT_ATOMS: atom_id res chain seq x y z
N MET A 1 16.22 40.24 -9.50
CA MET A 1 14.83 40.31 -8.97
C MET A 1 14.49 39.11 -8.09
N THR A 2 15.13 37.96 -8.28
CA THR A 2 14.91 36.69 -7.56
C THR A 2 15.42 36.70 -6.10
N ASP A 3 16.55 37.36 -5.82
CA ASP A 3 17.14 37.36 -4.47
C ASP A 3 16.31 38.14 -3.42
N ASP A 4 15.58 39.17 -3.85
CA ASP A 4 14.74 39.95 -2.92
C ASP A 4 13.51 39.16 -2.46
N LEU A 5 13.00 38.27 -3.31
CA LEU A 5 11.84 37.43 -3.02
C LEU A 5 12.21 36.30 -2.03
N VAL A 6 13.35 35.64 -2.26
CA VAL A 6 13.90 34.62 -1.34
C VAL A 6 14.22 35.22 0.02
N ARG A 7 14.75 36.45 0.05
CA ARG A 7 15.04 37.17 1.30
C ARG A 7 13.76 37.54 2.07
N ARG A 8 12.69 37.95 1.38
CA ARG A 8 11.40 38.27 2.01
C ARG A 8 10.69 37.02 2.55
N LEU A 9 10.78 35.90 1.84
CA LEU A 9 10.23 34.62 2.31
C LEU A 9 10.93 34.12 3.58
N ARG A 10 12.27 34.21 3.65
CA ARG A 10 13.03 33.87 4.86
C ARG A 10 12.72 34.78 6.06
N ALA A 11 12.39 36.06 5.82
CA ALA A 11 12.04 37.00 6.89
C ALA A 11 10.61 36.80 7.42
N ALA A 12 9.74 36.18 6.62
CA ALA A 12 8.35 35.89 6.97
C ALA A 12 8.17 34.50 7.60
N ASP A 13 9.20 33.65 7.60
CA ASP A 13 9.16 32.30 8.17
C ASP A 13 8.99 32.33 9.71
N PRO A 14 7.83 31.89 10.24
CA PRO A 14 7.58 31.83 11.68
C PRO A 14 8.48 30.82 12.40
N ALA A 15 8.99 29.80 11.70
CA ALA A 15 9.83 28.75 12.28
C ALA A 15 11.23 29.26 12.64
N ALA A 16 11.75 30.26 11.92
CA ALA A 16 13.05 30.85 12.21
C ALA A 16 13.10 31.62 13.54
N ARG A 17 11.94 31.99 14.12
CA ARG A 17 11.86 32.65 15.44
C ARG A 17 11.81 31.68 16.62
N ALA A 18 11.56 30.39 16.36
CA ALA A 18 11.69 29.34 17.36
C ALA A 18 13.12 28.81 17.34
N ALA A 19 14.06 29.62 17.85
CA ALA A 19 15.44 29.18 18.04
C ALA A 19 15.46 28.05 19.09
N LEU A 20 15.53 26.80 18.62
CA LEU A 20 15.88 25.66 19.45
C LEU A 20 17.32 25.86 19.97
N PRO A 21 17.59 25.62 21.27
CA PRO A 21 18.93 25.75 21.80
C PRO A 21 19.87 24.77 21.08
N ALA A 22 20.99 25.30 20.60
CA ALA A 22 22.06 24.53 19.98
C ALA A 22 22.73 23.64 21.03
N THR A 23 22.15 22.47 21.27
CA THR A 23 22.79 21.37 22.01
C THR A 23 22.49 20.08 21.27
N GLY A 24 23.48 19.55 20.55
CA GLY A 24 23.44 18.16 20.08
C GLY A 24 23.91 17.86 18.66
N ASP A 25 24.70 18.71 18.00
CA ASP A 25 25.17 18.42 16.62
C ASP A 25 26.30 17.37 16.54
N ASP A 26 26.97 17.05 17.66
CA ASP A 26 28.07 16.08 17.66
C ASP A 26 27.60 14.63 17.78
N ALA A 27 26.48 14.36 18.47
CA ALA A 27 25.96 12.99 18.62
C ALA A 27 25.37 12.45 17.29
N MET A 28 24.85 13.34 16.44
CA MET A 28 24.27 12.96 15.15
C MET A 28 25.35 12.72 14.06
N ARG A 29 26.52 13.35 14.20
CA ARG A 29 27.68 13.07 13.33
C ARG A 29 28.41 11.77 13.69
N GLU A 30 28.43 11.39 14.97
CA GLU A 30 29.07 10.13 15.41
C GLU A 30 28.26 8.88 14.98
N ALA A 31 26.94 9.00 14.86
CA ALA A 31 26.07 7.94 14.37
C ALA A 31 26.22 7.66 12.86
N ILE A 32 26.76 8.61 12.08
CA ILE A 32 26.92 8.47 10.62
C ILE A 32 28.32 7.97 10.23
N MET A 33 29.34 8.05 11.10
CA MET A 33 30.73 7.66 10.75
C MET A 33 31.21 6.33 11.32
N THR A 34 30.38 5.56 12.04
CA THR A 34 30.81 4.30 12.68
C THR A 34 30.42 3.05 11.89
N THR A 35 30.76 2.98 10.60
CA THR A 35 30.73 1.72 9.84
C THR A 35 31.94 1.56 8.92
N THR A 36 33.17 1.60 9.46
CA THR A 36 34.31 0.90 8.86
C THR A 36 35.48 0.90 9.83
N ASP A 37 35.75 -0.24 10.47
CA ASP A 37 37.14 -0.67 10.69
C ASP A 37 37.21 -2.18 10.96
N GLU A 38 37.79 -2.91 10.01
CA GLU A 38 38.28 -4.27 10.19
C GLU A 38 39.69 -4.23 10.79
N ARG A 39 39.92 -4.86 11.95
CA ARG A 39 41.26 -5.30 12.40
C ARG A 39 41.19 -6.43 13.45
N THR A 40 41.26 -7.66 12.94
CA THR A 40 42.13 -8.81 13.31
C THR A 40 42.43 -9.19 14.79
N ALA A 41 41.73 -10.24 15.29
CA ALA A 41 42.16 -11.52 15.96
C ALA A 41 43.02 -11.52 17.29
N PRO A 42 43.02 -12.60 18.15
CA PRO A 42 42.79 -14.01 17.79
C PRO A 42 42.03 -14.98 18.77
N ALA A 43 41.54 -16.06 18.14
CA ALA A 43 41.47 -17.46 18.56
C ALA A 43 40.76 -17.90 19.88
N ARG A 44 39.57 -18.51 19.71
CA ARG A 44 39.25 -19.81 20.32
C ARG A 44 38.47 -20.69 19.35
N VAL A 45 39.03 -21.88 19.10
CA VAL A 45 38.49 -22.97 18.31
C VAL A 45 37.20 -23.49 18.94
N ARG A 46 36.11 -23.58 18.16
CA ARG A 46 35.04 -24.58 18.36
C ARG A 46 34.12 -24.67 17.12
N THR A 47 34.32 -25.76 16.37
CA THR A 47 33.37 -26.47 15.48
C THR A 47 32.43 -25.64 14.60
N ALA A 48 32.87 -25.42 13.35
CA ALA A 48 32.07 -24.88 12.25
C ALA A 48 31.53 -26.01 11.35
N ARG A 49 30.21 -26.23 11.35
CA ARG A 49 29.45 -26.80 10.21
C ARG A 49 27.95 -26.69 10.53
N ALA A 50 27.27 -25.62 10.07
CA ALA A 50 25.79 -25.59 9.90
C ALA A 50 25.16 -24.18 9.63
N ARG A 51 25.90 -23.07 9.63
CA ARG A 51 25.24 -21.74 9.77
C ARG A 51 25.61 -20.67 8.73
N ARG A 52 25.72 -21.04 7.44
CA ARG A 52 26.04 -20.05 6.38
C ARG A 52 25.08 -19.95 5.20
N TRP A 53 23.94 -20.66 5.21
CA TRP A 53 23.00 -20.66 4.07
C TRP A 53 21.68 -19.90 4.31
N ARG A 54 21.49 -19.26 5.48
CA ARG A 54 20.23 -18.58 5.84
C ARG A 54 20.25 -17.05 5.77
N ARG A 55 21.33 -16.43 5.28
CA ARG A 55 21.49 -14.96 5.34
C ARG A 55 21.41 -14.24 3.98
N GLY A 56 21.12 -14.95 2.89
CA GLY A 56 21.08 -14.38 1.54
C GLY A 56 19.72 -13.84 1.07
N GLY A 57 18.61 -14.27 1.67
CA GLY A 57 17.26 -13.89 1.20
C GLY A 57 16.66 -12.63 1.85
N ILE A 58 17.23 -12.16 2.95
CA ILE A 58 16.57 -11.19 3.86
C ILE A 58 16.71 -9.73 3.38
N ALA A 59 17.75 -9.40 2.63
CA ALA A 59 17.97 -8.02 2.15
C ALA A 59 17.05 -7.62 0.98
N ALA A 60 16.51 -8.58 0.23
CA ALA A 60 15.65 -8.29 -0.92
C ALA A 60 14.19 -8.02 -0.52
N GLY A 61 13.64 -8.74 0.48
CA GLY A 61 12.23 -8.60 0.86
C GLY A 61 11.89 -7.31 1.62
N LEU A 62 12.77 -6.85 2.52
CA LEU A 62 12.53 -5.66 3.35
C LEU A 62 12.63 -4.34 2.56
N SER A 63 13.43 -4.32 1.49
CA SER A 63 13.65 -3.13 0.66
C SER A 63 12.44 -2.79 -0.22
N VAL A 64 11.68 -3.81 -0.64
CA VAL A 64 10.43 -3.63 -1.42
C VAL A 64 9.27 -3.22 -0.51
N ALA A 65 9.22 -3.73 0.72
CA ALA A 65 8.14 -3.43 1.67
C ALA A 65 8.13 -1.99 2.19
N LEU A 66 9.30 -1.33 2.30
CA LEU A 66 9.40 0.07 2.74
C LEU A 66 9.05 1.07 1.63
N LEU A 67 9.16 0.68 0.36
CA LEU A 67 8.79 1.54 -0.77
C LEU A 67 7.27 1.62 -0.98
N GLY A 68 6.51 0.58 -0.61
CA GLY A 68 5.05 0.58 -0.73
C GLY A 68 4.27 1.34 0.35
N GLY A 69 4.93 1.75 1.44
CA GLY A 69 4.27 2.45 2.57
C GLY A 69 4.73 3.88 2.83
N GLY A 70 5.86 4.31 2.27
CA GLY A 70 6.59 5.51 2.72
C GLY A 70 6.47 6.78 1.86
N ALA A 71 5.87 6.74 0.67
CA ALA A 71 5.97 7.85 -0.30
C ALA A 71 4.76 8.80 -0.35
N ALA A 72 3.86 8.76 0.63
CA ALA A 72 2.58 9.45 0.54
C ALA A 72 2.50 10.80 1.25
N VAL A 73 3.54 11.63 1.11
CA VAL A 73 3.48 13.02 1.54
C VAL A 73 3.77 13.92 0.33
N ALA A 74 2.69 14.60 -0.10
CA ALA A 74 2.60 15.75 -1.01
C ALA A 74 2.17 15.46 -2.47
N ALA A 75 0.88 15.69 -2.80
CA ALA A 75 0.43 16.41 -4.01
C ALA A 75 -1.12 16.40 -4.17
N TYR A 76 -1.89 17.10 -3.35
CA TYR A 76 -3.36 17.03 -3.25
C TYR A 76 -4.22 17.28 -4.54
N GLN A 77 -3.68 17.53 -5.75
CA GLN A 77 -4.50 17.91 -6.92
C GLN A 77 -4.19 17.24 -8.28
N GLY A 78 -3.42 16.13 -8.33
CA GLY A 78 -3.01 15.52 -9.61
C GLY A 78 -3.13 14.00 -9.76
N TRP A 79 -3.61 13.23 -8.78
CA TRP A 79 -3.27 11.81 -8.62
C TRP A 79 -3.80 10.82 -9.68
N TYR A 80 -4.91 11.12 -10.35
CA TYR A 80 -5.39 10.27 -11.46
C TYR A 80 -4.60 10.45 -12.75
N VAL A 81 -3.77 11.50 -12.83
CA VAL A 81 -2.92 11.79 -13.97
C VAL A 81 -1.50 11.56 -13.50
N SER A 82 -0.74 10.73 -14.21
CA SER A 82 0.72 10.81 -14.12
C SER A 82 1.12 12.24 -14.51
N SER A 83 1.21 13.15 -13.54
CA SER A 83 1.41 14.57 -13.80
C SER A 83 2.89 14.82 -14.01
N GLY A 84 3.33 14.62 -15.26
CA GLY A 84 4.14 15.60 -15.98
C GLY A 84 5.38 16.18 -15.30
N ASP A 85 6.14 15.39 -14.54
CA ASP A 85 7.56 15.67 -14.36
C ASP A 85 8.38 14.54 -14.97
N SER A 86 8.91 14.81 -16.16
CA SER A 86 9.72 13.99 -17.06
C SER A 86 10.93 13.25 -16.46
N SER A 87 11.10 13.21 -15.13
CA SER A 87 11.98 12.26 -14.49
C SER A 87 11.36 10.86 -14.58
N ARG A 88 12.02 9.98 -15.34
CA ARG A 88 11.65 8.60 -15.73
C ARG A 88 11.30 7.60 -14.62
N THR A 89 10.92 8.06 -13.42
CA THR A 89 10.54 7.20 -12.30
C THR A 89 9.05 7.39 -12.05
N VAL A 90 8.22 6.69 -12.83
CA VAL A 90 6.80 6.53 -12.49
C VAL A 90 6.75 5.65 -11.25
N VAL A 91 6.63 6.27 -10.07
CA VAL A 91 6.31 5.53 -8.85
C VAL A 91 4.81 5.26 -8.90
N ALA A 92 4.42 4.22 -9.62
CA ALA A 92 3.04 3.77 -9.61
C ALA A 92 2.80 2.96 -8.34
N ASP A 93 1.99 3.51 -7.44
CA ASP A 93 1.38 2.73 -6.36
C ASP A 93 0.27 1.85 -6.97
N GLY A 94 0.64 0.80 -7.72
CA GLY A 94 -0.31 -0.18 -8.27
C GLY A 94 -0.26 -0.33 -9.80
N VAL A 95 -1.38 -0.03 -10.47
CA VAL A 95 -1.60 -0.29 -11.90
C VAL A 95 -1.55 1.00 -12.72
N LEU A 96 -0.98 0.91 -13.92
CA LEU A 96 -0.96 1.96 -14.93
C LEU A 96 -1.95 1.62 -16.05
N CYS A 97 -2.74 2.60 -16.49
CA CYS A 97 -3.84 2.38 -17.41
C CYS A 97 -3.75 3.34 -18.59
N THR A 98 -3.82 2.83 -19.80
CA THR A 98 -3.91 3.68 -21.00
C THR A 98 -4.91 3.11 -22.00
N ALA A 99 -5.64 3.99 -22.67
CA ALA A 99 -6.52 3.61 -23.80
C ALA A 99 -5.76 3.56 -25.14
N ASP A 100 -4.53 4.10 -25.16
CA ASP A 100 -3.63 4.09 -26.31
C ASP A 100 -2.19 3.94 -25.80
N TRP A 101 -1.62 2.75 -25.98
CA TRP A 101 -0.24 2.47 -25.65
C TRP A 101 0.70 3.34 -26.48
N SER A 102 0.38 3.70 -27.72
CA SER A 102 1.32 4.46 -28.56
C SER A 102 1.63 5.86 -28.03
N THR A 103 0.80 6.38 -27.13
CA THR A 103 0.93 7.69 -26.47
C THR A 103 1.19 7.55 -24.96
N TRP A 104 1.68 6.40 -24.49
CA TRP A 104 1.85 6.16 -23.04
C TRP A 104 2.85 7.13 -22.39
N ASP A 105 3.82 7.63 -23.16
CA ASP A 105 4.87 8.55 -22.75
C ASP A 105 4.54 10.03 -22.94
N ASP A 106 3.38 10.34 -23.54
CA ASP A 106 2.85 11.69 -23.62
C ASP A 106 2.33 12.15 -22.25
N ASP A 107 2.49 13.45 -21.95
CA ASP A 107 2.01 14.05 -20.70
C ASP A 107 0.51 13.77 -20.51
N GLY A 108 0.20 12.98 -19.49
CA GLY A 108 -1.17 12.57 -19.22
C GLY A 108 -1.73 11.55 -20.21
N GLY A 109 -0.92 10.73 -20.86
CA GLY A 109 -1.39 9.59 -21.66
C GLY A 109 -1.99 8.45 -20.82
N ALA A 110 -1.53 8.31 -19.57
CA ALA A 110 -1.95 7.25 -18.66
C ALA A 110 -2.59 7.76 -17.37
N THR A 111 -3.50 6.96 -16.81
CA THR A 111 -3.92 7.06 -15.41
C THR A 111 -3.22 6.02 -14.56
N SER A 112 -3.21 6.22 -13.25
CA SER A 112 -2.66 5.25 -12.31
C SER A 112 -3.45 5.23 -11.01
N GLY A 113 -3.38 4.10 -10.31
CA GLY A 113 -3.90 4.00 -8.95
C GLY A 113 -3.62 2.63 -8.33
N PRO A 114 -3.98 2.46 -7.04
CA PRO A 114 -3.83 1.19 -6.34
C PRO A 114 -4.63 0.06 -7.01
N LEU A 115 -4.27 -1.19 -6.75
CA LEU A 115 -5.18 -2.30 -7.07
C LEU A 115 -6.32 -2.28 -6.04
N LEU A 116 -7.49 -1.78 -6.41
CA LEU A 116 -8.65 -1.67 -5.52
C LEU A 116 -9.31 -3.03 -5.33
N THR A 117 -9.57 -3.73 -6.43
CA THR A 117 -10.21 -5.06 -6.41
C THR A 117 -9.20 -6.20 -6.51
N GLY A 118 -7.97 -5.90 -6.96
CA GLY A 118 -6.96 -6.89 -7.30
C GLY A 118 -7.05 -7.37 -8.76
N ASP A 119 -8.12 -7.00 -9.47
CA ASP A 119 -8.23 -7.13 -10.92
C ASP A 119 -7.79 -5.82 -11.59
N PRO A 120 -6.59 -5.77 -12.22
CA PRO A 120 -6.09 -4.55 -12.83
C PRO A 120 -6.98 -4.04 -13.96
N VAL A 121 -7.67 -4.92 -14.69
CA VAL A 121 -8.54 -4.51 -15.79
C VAL A 121 -9.76 -3.78 -15.25
N LEU A 122 -10.43 -4.33 -14.23
CA LEU A 122 -11.58 -3.68 -13.60
C LEU A 122 -11.18 -2.34 -12.96
N ASP A 123 -10.06 -2.33 -12.25
CA ASP A 123 -9.54 -1.13 -11.60
C ASP A 123 -9.20 -0.04 -12.63
N CYS A 124 -8.56 -0.41 -13.74
CA CYS A 124 -8.25 0.54 -14.80
C CYS A 124 -9.47 1.10 -15.53
N GLN A 125 -10.49 0.29 -15.82
CA GLN A 125 -11.72 0.80 -16.43
C GLN A 125 -12.40 1.83 -15.53
N ARG A 126 -12.38 1.58 -14.21
CA ARG A 126 -12.86 2.54 -13.22
C ARG A 126 -12.06 3.83 -13.24
N TYR A 127 -10.73 3.76 -13.26
CA TYR A 127 -9.87 4.95 -13.33
C TYR A 127 -10.08 5.77 -14.60
N GLN A 128 -10.28 5.12 -15.74
CA GLN A 128 -10.64 5.83 -16.98
C GLN A 128 -11.99 6.55 -16.83
N HIS A 129 -12.99 5.88 -16.26
CA HIS A 129 -14.31 6.49 -16.04
C HIS A 129 -14.24 7.72 -15.11
N GLU A 130 -13.60 7.59 -13.96
CA GLU A 130 -13.50 8.64 -12.94
C GLU A 130 -12.69 9.85 -13.41
N SER A 131 -11.69 9.61 -14.26
CA SER A 131 -10.87 10.68 -14.85
C SER A 131 -11.45 11.27 -16.14
N GLY A 132 -12.63 10.82 -16.59
CA GLY A 132 -13.28 11.30 -17.80
C GLY A 132 -12.55 10.91 -19.09
N ARG A 133 -11.79 9.82 -19.07
CA ARG A 133 -11.02 9.31 -20.20
C ARG A 133 -11.77 8.22 -20.95
N ALA A 134 -11.25 7.90 -22.13
CA ALA A 134 -11.76 6.78 -22.92
C ALA A 134 -11.55 5.46 -22.17
N ALA A 135 -12.57 4.60 -22.18
CA ALA A 135 -12.44 3.22 -21.74
C ALA A 135 -11.39 2.48 -22.58
N ILE A 136 -10.70 1.51 -21.98
CA ILE A 136 -9.71 0.70 -22.69
C ILE A 136 -10.47 -0.36 -23.49
N ALA A 137 -10.37 -0.33 -24.81
CA ALA A 137 -11.01 -1.34 -25.66
C ALA A 137 -10.19 -2.63 -25.65
N ASP A 138 -10.86 -3.77 -25.53
CA ASP A 138 -10.21 -5.11 -25.46
C ASP A 138 -9.00 -5.13 -24.51
N PRO A 139 -9.19 -4.83 -23.22
CA PRO A 139 -8.09 -4.59 -22.29
C PRO A 139 -7.29 -5.87 -22.00
N ALA A 140 -5.96 -5.73 -22.00
CA ALA A 140 -5.05 -6.76 -21.53
C ALA A 140 -4.15 -6.20 -20.43
N ALA A 141 -3.98 -6.97 -19.35
CA ALA A 141 -3.08 -6.64 -18.27
C ALA A 141 -1.73 -7.35 -18.45
N PHE A 142 -0.63 -6.63 -18.28
CA PHE A 142 0.70 -7.17 -18.50
C PHE A 142 1.77 -6.49 -17.65
N TRP A 143 2.85 -7.22 -17.44
CA TRP A 143 4.05 -6.71 -16.79
C TRP A 143 5.08 -6.31 -17.84
N THR A 144 5.68 -5.13 -17.67
CA THR A 144 6.76 -4.62 -18.52
C THR A 144 7.89 -3.99 -17.68
N GLY A 145 8.99 -3.65 -18.35
CA GLY A 145 10.22 -3.14 -17.74
C GLY A 145 11.21 -4.25 -17.33
N PRO A 146 12.47 -3.89 -17.06
CA PRO A 146 13.47 -4.85 -16.56
C PRO A 146 12.95 -5.54 -15.30
N GLY A 147 12.85 -6.87 -15.31
CA GLY A 147 12.35 -7.64 -14.16
C GLY A 147 10.82 -7.73 -14.03
N GLY A 148 10.05 -7.14 -14.96
CA GLY A 148 8.58 -7.19 -14.92
C GLY A 148 8.00 -6.40 -13.74
N GLU A 149 8.56 -5.21 -13.48
CA GLU A 149 8.25 -4.42 -12.28
C GLU A 149 7.01 -3.54 -12.42
N ALA A 150 6.62 -3.16 -13.65
CA ALA A 150 5.48 -2.28 -13.88
C ALA A 150 4.27 -3.05 -14.41
N LEU A 151 3.14 -2.96 -13.70
CA LEU A 151 1.86 -3.51 -14.13
C LEU A 151 1.08 -2.48 -14.94
N TRP A 152 0.71 -2.85 -16.16
CA TRP A 152 -0.05 -2.01 -17.08
C TRP A 152 -1.33 -2.69 -17.56
N VAL A 153 -2.31 -1.88 -17.93
CA VAL A 153 -3.47 -2.27 -18.75
C VAL A 153 -3.55 -1.35 -19.96
N ALA A 154 -3.61 -1.96 -21.14
CA ALA A 154 -3.74 -1.30 -22.43
C ALA A 154 -4.60 -2.15 -23.39
N PRO A 155 -4.94 -1.66 -24.59
CA PRO A 155 -5.58 -2.51 -25.60
C PRO A 155 -4.71 -3.73 -25.94
N ALA A 156 -5.34 -4.90 -26.07
CA ALA A 156 -4.65 -6.18 -26.26
C ALA A 156 -3.78 -6.19 -27.54
N ASP A 157 -4.20 -5.50 -28.59
CA ASP A 157 -3.48 -5.37 -29.86
C ASP A 157 -2.27 -4.43 -29.80
N GLN A 158 -2.07 -3.76 -28.66
CA GLN A 158 -0.97 -2.81 -28.44
C GLN A 158 0.02 -3.26 -27.35
N VAL A 159 -0.21 -4.43 -26.75
CA VAL A 159 0.70 -4.99 -25.75
C VAL A 159 2.08 -5.26 -26.38
N PRO A 160 3.19 -4.79 -25.77
CA PRO A 160 4.53 -5.07 -26.28
C PRO A 160 4.79 -6.58 -26.41
N ALA A 161 5.46 -6.99 -27.50
CA ALA A 161 5.72 -8.40 -27.79
C ALA A 161 6.60 -9.11 -26.74
N ASP A 162 7.39 -8.36 -25.98
CA ASP A 162 8.25 -8.84 -24.89
C ASP A 162 7.59 -8.74 -23.50
N ALA A 163 6.36 -8.22 -23.41
CA ALA A 163 5.63 -8.13 -22.16
C ALA A 163 5.15 -9.50 -21.68
N ARG A 164 5.04 -9.63 -20.34
CA ARG A 164 4.43 -10.81 -19.72
C ARG A 164 2.95 -10.54 -19.47
N VAL A 165 2.10 -11.05 -20.34
CA VAL A 165 0.64 -11.01 -20.19
C VAL A 165 0.20 -11.96 -19.08
N GLN A 166 -0.81 -11.55 -18.32
CA GLN A 166 -1.43 -12.36 -17.29
C GLN A 166 -2.96 -12.32 -17.46
N ASP A 167 -3.54 -13.50 -17.70
CA ASP A 167 -4.97 -13.66 -18.01
C ASP A 167 -5.80 -14.08 -16.79
N ASP A 168 -5.15 -14.60 -15.74
CA ASP A 168 -5.79 -15.02 -14.49
C ASP A 168 -5.25 -14.18 -13.33
N TRP A 169 -6.16 -13.44 -12.69
CA TRP A 169 -5.90 -12.55 -11.56
C TRP A 169 -6.51 -13.07 -10.25
N SER A 170 -7.07 -14.29 -10.24
CA SER A 170 -7.75 -14.86 -9.07
C SER A 170 -6.89 -14.85 -7.81
N GLU A 171 -5.61 -15.21 -7.94
CA GLU A 171 -4.65 -15.16 -6.83
C GLU A 171 -4.42 -13.74 -6.32
N GLN A 172 -4.26 -12.75 -7.22
CA GLN A 172 -4.03 -11.35 -6.83
C GLN A 172 -5.27 -10.73 -6.19
N ILE A 173 -6.47 -11.07 -6.69
CA ILE A 173 -7.75 -10.70 -6.07
C ILE A 173 -7.83 -11.28 -4.65
N ALA A 174 -7.50 -12.56 -4.47
CA ALA A 174 -7.47 -13.20 -3.15
C ALA A 174 -6.45 -12.55 -2.21
N LEU A 175 -5.23 -12.27 -2.68
CA LEU A 175 -4.20 -11.59 -1.88
C LEU A 175 -4.62 -10.16 -1.51
N ARG A 176 -5.24 -9.42 -2.45
CA ARG A 176 -5.72 -8.07 -2.22
C ARG A 176 -6.82 -8.05 -1.15
N GLU A 177 -7.77 -8.99 -1.24
CA GLU A 177 -8.80 -9.16 -0.23
C GLU A 177 -8.21 -9.55 1.13
N LEU A 178 -7.21 -10.43 1.16
CA LEU A 178 -6.52 -10.79 2.40
C LEU A 178 -5.90 -9.56 3.05
N VAL A 179 -5.19 -8.74 2.29
CA VAL A 179 -4.57 -7.51 2.80
C VAL A 179 -5.63 -6.54 3.32
N ALA A 180 -6.71 -6.30 2.57
CA ALA A 180 -7.84 -5.47 3.01
C ALA A 180 -8.42 -5.94 4.33
N SER A 181 -8.84 -7.21 4.38
CA SER A 181 -9.54 -7.79 5.53
C SER A 181 -8.66 -7.87 6.78
N VAL A 182 -7.36 -8.14 6.61
CA VAL A 182 -6.44 -8.27 7.75
C VAL A 182 -6.01 -6.90 8.28
N ASN A 183 -5.71 -5.96 7.39
CA ASN A 183 -5.24 -4.62 7.77
C ASN A 183 -6.38 -3.64 8.05
N ASP A 184 -7.62 -4.12 8.05
CA ASP A 184 -8.79 -3.31 8.32
C ASP A 184 -8.74 -2.65 9.72
N TRP A 185 -9.06 -1.36 9.73
CA TRP A 185 -9.16 -0.51 10.90
C TRP A 185 -10.54 -0.56 11.58
N VAL A 186 -11.58 -1.07 10.92
CA VAL A 186 -12.95 -1.15 11.47
C VAL A 186 -13.10 -2.33 12.43
N ASP A 187 -12.82 -3.55 12.01
CA ASP A 187 -12.88 -4.78 12.82
C ASP A 187 -11.68 -5.73 12.64
N GLY A 188 -10.78 -5.43 11.69
CA GLY A 188 -9.54 -6.18 11.45
C GLY A 188 -8.44 -6.04 12.53
N LEU A 189 -7.22 -6.48 12.19
CA LEU A 189 -6.11 -6.52 13.15
C LEU A 189 -5.68 -5.13 13.64
N GLN A 190 -5.86 -4.09 12.81
CA GLN A 190 -5.52 -2.72 13.16
C GLN A 190 -6.53 -2.13 14.15
N ALA A 191 -7.79 -2.52 14.08
CA ALA A 191 -8.86 -2.04 14.96
C ALA A 191 -8.55 -2.27 16.45
N SER A 192 -8.02 -3.46 16.77
CA SER A 192 -7.71 -3.88 18.15
C SER A 192 -6.22 -3.84 18.49
N CYS A 193 -5.37 -3.44 17.55
CA CYS A 193 -3.91 -3.52 17.66
C CYS A 193 -3.42 -4.91 18.10
N THR A 194 -3.84 -5.93 17.36
CA THR A 194 -3.53 -7.34 17.66
C THR A 194 -2.01 -7.60 17.61
N PRO A 195 -1.41 -8.33 18.56
CA PRO A 195 0.01 -8.68 18.48
C PRO A 195 0.25 -9.78 17.44
N VAL A 196 1.46 -9.84 16.89
CA VAL A 196 1.82 -10.74 15.78
C VAL A 196 1.52 -12.21 16.06
N ASP A 197 1.86 -12.70 17.26
CA ASP A 197 1.66 -14.09 17.64
C ASP A 197 0.16 -14.48 17.67
N ALA A 198 -0.70 -13.57 18.11
CA ALA A 198 -2.15 -13.75 18.06
C ALA A 198 -2.73 -13.56 16.64
N ALA A 199 -2.08 -12.75 15.80
CA ALA A 199 -2.52 -12.47 14.44
C ALA A 199 -2.27 -13.63 13.47
N VAL A 200 -1.16 -14.38 13.61
CA VAL A 200 -0.83 -15.51 12.72
C VAL A 200 -2.00 -16.48 12.49
N PRO A 201 -2.67 -17.05 13.52
CA PRO A 201 -3.79 -17.95 13.29
C PRO A 201 -4.98 -17.29 12.59
N VAL A 202 -5.23 -16.00 12.83
CA VAL A 202 -6.29 -15.24 12.14
C VAL A 202 -5.97 -15.10 10.66
N VAL A 203 -4.73 -14.72 10.33
CA VAL A 203 -4.26 -14.58 8.94
C VAL A 203 -4.30 -15.91 8.21
N THR A 204 -3.92 -17.02 8.88
CA THR A 204 -4.02 -18.37 8.32
C THR A 204 -5.46 -18.75 7.96
N GLU A 205 -6.42 -18.46 8.84
CA GLU A 205 -7.84 -18.74 8.57
C GLU A 205 -8.36 -17.92 7.38
N VAL A 206 -8.00 -16.63 7.32
CA VAL A 206 -8.36 -15.76 6.19
C VAL A 206 -7.74 -16.26 4.89
N ALA A 207 -6.46 -16.66 4.90
CA ALA A 207 -5.79 -17.23 3.74
C ALA A 207 -6.48 -18.51 3.26
N HIS A 208 -6.82 -19.41 4.17
CA HIS A 208 -7.55 -20.65 3.86
C HIS A 208 -8.91 -20.37 3.23
N ARG A 209 -9.70 -19.46 3.82
CA ARG A 209 -11.00 -19.03 3.27
C ARG A 209 -10.90 -18.52 1.84
N LEU A 210 -9.79 -17.86 1.50
CA LEU A 210 -9.54 -17.26 0.19
C LEU A 210 -8.84 -18.22 -0.79
N GLY A 211 -8.68 -19.50 -0.43
CA GLY A 211 -8.06 -20.52 -1.30
C GLY A 211 -6.54 -20.37 -1.45
N LEU A 212 -5.88 -19.66 -0.53
CA LEU A 212 -4.42 -19.48 -0.52
C LEU A 212 -3.72 -20.60 0.28
N ASP A 213 -4.18 -21.84 0.13
CA ASP A 213 -3.71 -23.01 0.90
C ASP A 213 -2.24 -23.36 0.70
N ASP A 214 -1.68 -22.97 -0.44
CA ASP A 214 -0.29 -23.22 -0.80
C ASP A 214 0.64 -22.04 -0.43
N TRP A 215 0.10 -21.01 0.24
CA TRP A 215 0.86 -19.91 0.80
C TRP A 215 1.28 -20.19 2.25
N SER A 216 2.51 -19.79 2.59
CA SER A 216 3.02 -19.91 3.96
C SER A 216 2.74 -18.65 4.77
N VAL A 217 1.95 -18.75 5.84
CA VAL A 217 1.75 -17.65 6.80
C VAL A 217 2.81 -17.72 7.90
N LEU A 218 3.66 -16.70 7.98
CA LEU A 218 4.82 -16.68 8.86
C LEU A 218 4.89 -15.37 9.65
N PRO A 219 5.22 -15.39 10.95
CA PRO A 219 5.61 -14.16 11.64
C PRO A 219 6.94 -13.66 11.07
N ALA A 220 7.05 -12.36 10.83
CA ALA A 220 8.33 -11.76 10.45
C ALA A 220 9.40 -11.98 11.53
N PRO A 221 10.66 -12.22 11.14
CA PRO A 221 11.71 -12.61 12.07
C PRO A 221 12.13 -11.48 13.03
N ASP A 222 12.04 -10.22 12.57
CA ASP A 222 12.43 -9.04 13.33
C ASP A 222 11.18 -8.17 13.57
N GLN A 223 10.64 -8.24 14.77
CA GLN A 223 9.40 -7.55 15.15
C GLN A 223 9.71 -6.31 15.96
N ALA A 224 9.13 -5.17 15.57
CA ALA A 224 9.17 -4.00 16.42
C ALA A 224 8.30 -4.22 17.67
N ALA A 225 8.88 -4.00 18.84
CA ALA A 225 8.14 -4.12 20.09
C ALA A 225 6.96 -3.14 20.14
N GLY A 226 5.78 -3.63 20.52
CA GLY A 226 4.58 -2.79 20.73
C GLY A 226 3.88 -2.30 19.45
N GLY A 227 4.21 -2.87 18.28
CA GLY A 227 3.50 -2.63 17.03
C GLY A 227 2.19 -3.42 16.91
N CYS A 228 1.26 -2.90 16.10
CA CYS A 228 0.03 -3.61 15.73
C CYS A 228 0.33 -4.52 14.53
N ALA A 229 -0.20 -5.74 14.53
CA ALA A 229 0.01 -6.70 13.45
C ALA A 229 -0.60 -6.19 12.13
N SER A 230 0.13 -6.42 11.05
CA SER A 230 -0.24 -6.17 9.66
C SER A 230 0.28 -7.32 8.81
N VAL A 231 -0.06 -7.36 7.53
CA VAL A 231 0.47 -8.34 6.58
C VAL A 231 1.20 -7.69 5.41
N VAL A 232 2.27 -8.35 4.97
CA VAL A 232 2.98 -8.09 3.73
C VAL A 232 3.07 -9.39 2.94
N THR A 233 2.82 -9.35 1.64
CA THR A 233 2.83 -10.54 0.78
C THR A 233 4.12 -10.60 -0.05
N GLY A 234 4.71 -11.79 -0.11
CA GLY A 234 5.87 -12.10 -0.94
C GLY A 234 5.46 -13.01 -2.09
N VAL A 235 5.00 -12.42 -3.21
CA VAL A 235 4.47 -13.19 -4.36
C VAL A 235 5.48 -14.19 -4.92
N ALA A 236 6.75 -13.79 -5.05
CA ALA A 236 7.81 -14.66 -5.56
C ALA A 236 8.11 -15.86 -4.65
N THR A 237 7.88 -15.74 -3.33
CA THR A 237 8.13 -16.80 -2.34
C THR A 237 6.87 -17.51 -1.87
N ARG A 238 5.68 -17.05 -2.27
CA ARG A 238 4.36 -17.50 -1.78
C ARG A 238 4.28 -17.46 -0.26
N GLU A 239 4.75 -16.35 0.32
CA GLU A 239 4.75 -16.13 1.78
C GLU A 239 3.85 -14.94 2.13
N ILE A 240 3.11 -15.07 3.25
CA ILE A 240 2.36 -14.01 3.90
C ILE A 240 3.06 -13.73 5.22
N TRP A 241 3.73 -12.59 5.29
CA TRP A 241 4.49 -12.17 6.46
C TRP A 241 3.61 -11.35 7.39
N VAL A 242 3.40 -11.85 8.60
CA VAL A 242 2.74 -11.11 9.68
C VAL A 242 3.78 -10.24 10.38
N VAL A 243 3.68 -8.94 10.18
CA VAL A 243 4.65 -7.94 10.64
C VAL A 243 4.04 -7.10 11.76
N ALA A 244 4.84 -6.72 12.75
CA ALA A 244 4.50 -5.70 13.72
C ALA A 244 4.80 -4.34 13.11
N THR A 245 3.75 -3.58 12.81
CA THR A 245 3.94 -2.22 12.31
C THR A 245 4.16 -1.32 13.52
N PRO A 246 5.34 -0.70 13.69
CA PRO A 246 5.63 0.10 14.87
C PRO A 246 4.62 1.24 14.95
N ARG A 247 4.00 1.47 16.12
CA ARG A 247 3.16 2.65 16.34
C ARG A 247 3.86 3.96 15.98
N SER A 248 5.19 4.00 16.11
CA SER A 248 6.05 5.15 15.81
C SER A 248 6.57 5.22 14.37
N ALA A 249 6.49 4.14 13.58
CA ALA A 249 6.90 4.18 12.15
C ALA A 249 5.96 5.05 11.31
N TRP A 250 4.76 5.29 11.84
CA TRP A 250 3.80 6.26 11.32
C TRP A 250 4.02 7.68 11.89
N GLY A 251 5.13 7.93 12.59
CA GLY A 251 5.30 9.12 13.42
C GLY A 251 4.48 9.03 14.71
N SER A 252 4.37 10.12 15.48
CA SER A 252 3.49 10.19 16.67
C SER A 252 1.99 10.20 16.31
N TRP A 253 1.60 9.49 15.25
CA TRP A 253 0.28 9.58 14.64
C TRP A 253 -0.68 8.67 15.40
N VAL A 254 -1.26 9.23 16.46
CA VAL A 254 -2.66 8.92 16.75
C VAL A 254 -3.41 9.24 15.46
N PRO A 255 -4.24 8.33 14.92
CA PRO A 255 -5.01 8.63 13.72
C PRO A 255 -5.67 9.98 13.87
N ALA A 256 -5.50 10.85 12.88
CA ALA A 256 -6.15 12.13 12.89
C ALA A 256 -7.65 11.89 13.15
N GLU A 257 -8.28 12.78 13.91
CA GLU A 257 -9.69 12.67 14.29
C GLU A 257 -10.62 12.29 13.11
N PRO A 258 -10.41 12.78 11.87
CA PRO A 258 -11.18 12.32 10.71
C PRO A 258 -11.16 10.81 10.45
N VAL A 259 -10.00 10.14 10.60
CA VAL A 259 -9.89 8.69 10.40
C VAL A 259 -10.61 7.92 11.51
N VAL A 260 -10.53 8.40 12.74
CA VAL A 260 -11.23 7.80 13.88
C VAL A 260 -12.74 7.92 13.67
N SER A 261 -13.21 9.10 13.30
CA SER A 261 -14.63 9.37 13.00
C SER A 261 -15.13 8.53 11.82
N LEU A 262 -14.35 8.42 10.74
CA LEU A 262 -14.67 7.54 9.61
C LEU A 262 -14.79 6.08 10.05
N ARG A 263 -13.77 5.57 10.75
CA ARG A 263 -13.77 4.20 11.28
C ARG A 263 -15.01 3.92 12.13
N ASP A 264 -15.32 4.82 13.07
CA ASP A 264 -16.43 4.62 13.99
C ASP A 264 -17.79 4.73 13.27
N GLY A 265 -17.90 5.60 12.26
CA GLY A 265 -19.06 5.68 11.37
C GLY A 265 -19.27 4.41 10.54
N LEU A 266 -18.21 3.88 9.92
CA LEU A 266 -18.25 2.63 9.17
C LEU A 266 -18.58 1.43 10.08
N ARG A 267 -18.01 1.40 11.29
CA ARG A 267 -18.32 0.34 12.27
C ARG A 267 -19.80 0.34 12.64
N ALA A 268 -20.32 1.48 13.09
CA ALA A 268 -21.70 1.59 13.54
C ALA A 268 -22.71 1.39 12.40
N GLY A 269 -22.43 1.97 11.23
CA GLY A 269 -23.35 1.97 10.09
C GLY A 269 -23.31 0.72 9.22
N VAL A 270 -22.18 0.00 9.17
CA VAL A 270 -22.02 -1.19 8.32
C VAL A 270 -21.76 -2.44 9.15
N ALA A 271 -20.62 -2.51 9.85
CA ALA A 271 -20.16 -3.73 10.51
C ALA A 271 -21.12 -4.23 11.60
N GLU A 272 -21.72 -3.32 12.37
CA GLU A 272 -22.64 -3.66 13.48
C GLU A 272 -24.12 -3.80 13.05
N THR A 273 -24.48 -3.30 11.86
CA THR A 273 -25.90 -3.18 11.45
C THR A 273 -26.34 -4.26 10.44
N CYS A 274 -25.41 -4.97 9.79
CA CYS A 274 -25.70 -5.96 8.75
C CYS A 274 -26.61 -5.40 7.63
N VAL A 275 -26.01 -4.66 6.71
CA VAL A 275 -26.70 -4.01 5.59
C VAL A 275 -26.28 -4.62 4.24
N ASP A 276 -27.10 -4.44 3.20
CA ASP A 276 -26.73 -4.76 1.82
C ASP A 276 -25.67 -3.78 1.27
N LEU A 277 -25.13 -4.10 0.10
CA LEU A 277 -24.00 -3.39 -0.51
C LEU A 277 -24.36 -1.94 -0.88
N ASP A 278 -25.60 -1.68 -1.30
CA ASP A 278 -26.04 -0.35 -1.71
C ASP A 278 -26.18 0.58 -0.49
N ALA A 279 -26.79 0.06 0.58
CA ALA A 279 -26.88 0.76 1.86
C ALA A 279 -25.50 0.99 2.50
N ALA A 280 -24.62 -0.01 2.49
CA ALA A 280 -23.24 0.14 2.96
C ALA A 280 -22.47 1.21 2.17
N THR A 281 -22.68 1.25 0.84
CA THR A 281 -22.05 2.25 -0.03
C THR A 281 -22.51 3.66 0.33
N ALA A 282 -23.80 3.85 0.59
CA ALA A 282 -24.34 5.14 1.03
C ALA A 282 -23.73 5.59 2.37
N VAL A 283 -23.62 4.67 3.35
CA VAL A 283 -22.96 4.95 4.64
C VAL A 283 -21.49 5.34 4.44
N ALA A 284 -20.75 4.59 3.62
CA ALA A 284 -19.33 4.84 3.39
C ALA A 284 -19.09 6.18 2.69
N VAL A 285 -19.91 6.53 1.69
CA VAL A 285 -19.81 7.81 0.98
C VAL A 285 -20.12 8.99 1.91
N ASP A 286 -21.16 8.87 2.74
CA ASP A 286 -21.50 9.91 3.73
C ASP A 286 -20.38 10.09 4.77
N ALA A 287 -19.84 8.98 5.29
CA ALA A 287 -18.77 9.00 6.29
C ALA A 287 -17.42 9.52 5.75
N LEU A 288 -17.08 9.23 4.49
CA LEU A 288 -15.88 9.74 3.83
C LEU A 288 -15.96 11.24 3.54
N GLY A 289 -17.16 11.75 3.29
CA GLY A 289 -17.37 13.14 2.91
C GLY A 289 -16.64 13.54 1.62
N GLY A 290 -16.39 14.84 1.45
CA GLY A 290 -15.76 15.39 0.23
C GLY A 290 -14.24 15.52 0.27
N GLU A 291 -13.59 15.14 1.37
CA GLU A 291 -12.14 15.35 1.56
C GLU A 291 -11.29 14.17 1.08
N HIS A 292 -11.92 13.03 0.75
CA HIS A 292 -11.25 11.86 0.20
C HIS A 292 -11.29 11.80 -1.33
N HIS A 293 -10.19 11.32 -1.92
CA HIS A 293 -10.02 11.27 -3.37
C HIS A 293 -10.21 9.88 -3.97
N TRP A 294 -9.99 8.81 -3.20
CA TRP A 294 -10.27 7.46 -3.70
C TRP A 294 -11.74 7.10 -3.48
N PRO A 295 -12.35 6.45 -4.47
CA PRO A 295 -13.74 6.11 -4.44
C PRO A 295 -13.97 4.86 -3.55
N VAL A 296 -15.16 4.73 -2.99
CA VAL A 296 -15.56 3.50 -2.26
C VAL A 296 -15.58 2.31 -3.22
N THR A 297 -14.87 1.25 -2.90
CA THR A 297 -14.81 0.05 -3.74
C THR A 297 -15.87 -0.95 -3.33
N SER A 298 -16.95 -1.04 -4.10
CA SER A 298 -18.06 -1.96 -3.83
C SER A 298 -17.94 -3.23 -4.68
N ILE A 299 -17.83 -4.38 -4.02
CA ILE A 299 -17.69 -5.71 -4.64
C ILE A 299 -18.91 -6.54 -4.28
N GLU A 300 -19.65 -7.00 -5.29
CA GLU A 300 -20.81 -7.87 -5.08
C GLU A 300 -20.36 -9.27 -4.66
N ASP A 301 -20.85 -9.72 -3.51
CA ASP A 301 -20.72 -11.08 -3.01
C ASP A 301 -22.13 -11.61 -2.69
N PRO A 302 -22.77 -12.32 -3.64
CA PRO A 302 -24.13 -12.83 -3.45
C PRO A 302 -24.20 -13.97 -2.43
N THR A 303 -23.07 -14.48 -1.95
CA THR A 303 -23.03 -15.54 -0.94
C THR A 303 -22.96 -15.00 0.48
N ALA A 304 -22.60 -13.72 0.64
CA ALA A 304 -22.58 -13.05 1.93
C ALA A 304 -24.00 -12.70 2.39
N THR A 305 -24.25 -12.83 3.69
CA THR A 305 -25.53 -12.45 4.32
C THR A 305 -25.61 -10.95 4.59
N CYS A 306 -24.46 -10.31 4.79
CA CYS A 306 -24.31 -8.90 5.14
C CYS A 306 -23.07 -8.33 4.43
N THR A 307 -23.00 -7.02 4.27
CA THR A 307 -21.80 -6.34 3.77
C THR A 307 -20.73 -6.22 4.84
N ARG A 308 -19.50 -6.64 4.52
CA ARG A 308 -18.27 -6.32 5.26
C ARG A 308 -17.69 -5.01 4.74
N VAL A 309 -17.08 -4.24 5.64
CA VAL A 309 -16.29 -3.06 5.31
C VAL A 309 -14.84 -3.28 5.73
N ASP A 310 -13.92 -2.99 4.83
CA ASP A 310 -12.49 -2.99 5.07
C ASP A 310 -11.96 -1.55 4.85
N LEU A 311 -11.49 -0.91 5.91
CA LEU A 311 -10.87 0.42 5.94
C LEU A 311 -9.35 0.27 6.05
N GLU A 312 -8.64 0.61 4.99
CA GLU A 312 -7.17 0.66 4.99
C GLU A 312 -6.71 2.11 5.05
N VAL A 313 -5.78 2.37 5.97
CA VAL A 313 -5.18 3.70 6.18
C VAL A 313 -3.68 3.58 5.98
N GLY A 314 -3.17 4.32 5.01
CA GLY A 314 -1.74 4.41 4.73
C GLY A 314 -1.45 5.75 4.07
N GLY A 315 -0.89 5.70 2.86
CA GLY A 315 -0.71 6.90 2.07
C GLY A 315 -1.99 7.58 1.58
N SER A 316 -3.08 6.82 1.60
CA SER A 316 -4.43 7.32 1.42
C SER A 316 -5.40 6.46 2.25
N ILE A 317 -6.68 6.80 2.21
CA ILE A 317 -7.76 5.97 2.75
C ILE A 317 -8.38 5.19 1.61
N LEU A 318 -8.50 3.88 1.81
CA LEU A 318 -9.22 2.99 0.93
C LEU A 318 -10.35 2.35 1.74
N VAL A 319 -11.57 2.44 1.21
CA VAL A 319 -12.75 1.77 1.78
C VAL A 319 -13.22 0.75 0.76
N THR A 320 -13.16 -0.53 1.15
CA THR A 320 -13.69 -1.64 0.35
C THR A 320 -14.92 -2.20 1.05
N LEU A 321 -15.99 -2.38 0.30
CA LEU A 321 -17.24 -2.97 0.74
C LEU A 321 -17.45 -4.26 -0.03
N ARG A 322 -17.79 -5.35 0.66
CA ARG A 322 -18.09 -6.64 0.05
C ARG A 322 -19.33 -7.25 0.66
N GLY A 323 -20.36 -7.48 -0.14
CA GLY A 323 -21.64 -7.99 0.37
C GLY A 323 -22.69 -8.26 -0.71
N PRO A 324 -23.86 -8.75 -0.31
CA PRO A 324 -24.95 -9.02 -1.24
C PRO A 324 -25.55 -7.70 -1.75
N ARG A 325 -26.01 -7.72 -3.00
CA ARG A 325 -26.77 -6.59 -3.56
C ARG A 325 -28.22 -6.63 -3.07
N GLY A 326 -28.76 -5.46 -2.72
CA GLY A 326 -30.14 -5.26 -2.25
C GLY A 326 -31.15 -5.03 -3.37
#